data_AF-A0A6A6LMG6-F1
#
_entry.id   AF-A0A6A6LMG6-F1
#
_cell.length_a   1.000
_cell.length_b   1.000
_cell.length_c   1.000
_cell.angle_alpha   90.00
_cell.angle_beta   90.00
_cell.angle_gamma   90.00
#
_symmetry.space_group_name_H-M   'P 1'
#
loop_
_entity.id
_entity.type
_entity.pdbx_description
1 polymer ?
#
loop_
_entity_poly.entity_id
_entity_poly.type
_entity_poly.pdbx_seq_one_letter_code
_entity_poly.pdbx_strand_id
1 'polypeptide(L)'
;MLLTAAALGETVVLMERFDFEGMLRVVEKYKVNYMPVSPPLIVAFVKSELTKKYDLSSLLLLGCGGAPLGKEVADRFKEKFPQVEIVQGYGLTETGGGATRMTDPEGYVGDEKATAETLDSEGWLKTGDLCYFDFQGFLYIVDRLKELIKYKGYQVPPVELEQLLQSNPEIADAAVIPEELTGPVFHCRLVLSGSRYPDEEAGQIPWPM
;
A
#
# COMPACT_ATOMS: atom_id res chain seq x y z
N MET A 1 -5.26 -5.70 -15.04
CA MET A 1 -5.25 -4.26 -15.43
C MET A 1 -4.75 -4.08 -16.85
N LEU A 2 -3.46 -4.27 -17.16
CA LEU A 2 -2.94 -4.09 -18.54
C LEU A 2 -3.64 -4.99 -19.57
N LEU A 3 -3.86 -6.27 -19.23
CA LEU A 3 -4.59 -7.21 -20.09
C LEU A 3 -6.04 -6.77 -20.32
N THR A 4 -6.70 -6.24 -19.29
CA THR A 4 -8.07 -5.70 -19.37
C THR A 4 -8.10 -4.48 -20.28
N ALA A 5 -7.16 -3.55 -20.11
CA ALA A 5 -7.03 -2.36 -20.93
C ALA A 5 -6.84 -2.73 -22.41
N ALA A 6 -5.94 -3.68 -22.70
CA ALA A 6 -5.75 -4.19 -24.05
C ALA A 6 -7.02 -4.85 -24.62
N ALA A 7 -7.71 -5.68 -23.83
CA ALA A 7 -8.93 -6.37 -24.24
C ALA A 7 -10.11 -5.42 -24.50
N LEU A 8 -10.19 -4.32 -23.76
CA LEU A 8 -11.24 -3.30 -23.90
C LEU A 8 -10.88 -2.19 -24.92
N GLY A 9 -9.69 -2.26 -25.53
CA GLY A 9 -9.23 -1.24 -26.48
C GLY A 9 -8.91 0.11 -25.84
N GLU A 10 -8.55 0.11 -24.56
CA GLU A 10 -8.14 1.31 -23.83
C GLU A 10 -6.76 1.80 -24.27
N THR A 11 -6.53 3.10 -24.13
CA THR A 11 -5.19 3.67 -24.35
C THR A 11 -4.34 3.47 -23.11
N VAL A 12 -3.28 2.68 -23.25
CA VAL A 12 -2.32 2.44 -22.17
C VAL A 12 -1.15 3.40 -22.30
N VAL A 13 -0.92 4.20 -21.25
CA VAL A 13 0.24 5.10 -21.16
C VAL A 13 1.23 4.51 -20.17
N LEU A 14 2.43 4.19 -20.64
CA LEU A 14 3.49 3.57 -19.83
C LEU A 14 4.63 4.56 -19.61
N MET A 15 5.17 4.57 -18.39
CA MET A 15 6.43 5.23 -18.06
C MET A 15 7.49 4.16 -17.78
N GLU A 16 8.68 4.32 -18.37
CA GLU A 16 9.80 3.41 -18.18
C GLU A 16 10.33 3.43 -16.75
N ARG A 17 10.42 4.63 -16.16
CA ARG A 17 10.82 4.85 -14.78
C ARG A 17 9.89 5.85 -14.13
N PHE A 18 9.53 5.58 -12.89
CA PHE A 18 8.71 6.50 -12.11
C PHE A 18 9.46 7.81 -11.81
N ASP A 19 8.82 8.92 -12.15
CA ASP A 19 9.16 10.29 -11.80
C ASP A 19 7.86 11.03 -11.52
N PHE A 20 7.72 11.64 -10.34
CA PHE A 20 6.45 12.21 -9.91
C PHE A 20 6.03 13.38 -10.81
N GLU A 21 6.93 14.29 -11.14
CA GLU A 21 6.61 15.44 -12.01
C GLU A 21 6.42 15.01 -13.47
N GLY A 22 7.22 14.07 -13.97
CA GLY A 22 7.03 13.41 -15.25
C GLY A 22 5.65 12.77 -15.39
N MET A 23 5.19 12.09 -14.34
CA MET A 23 3.84 11.52 -14.29
C MET A 23 2.77 12.61 -14.40
N LEU A 24 2.88 13.71 -13.64
CA LEU A 24 1.90 14.81 -13.71
C LEU A 24 1.82 15.42 -15.13
N ARG A 25 2.98 15.62 -15.79
CA ARG A 25 3.04 16.06 -17.20
C ARG A 25 2.34 15.09 -18.15
N VAL A 26 2.51 13.80 -17.94
CA VAL A 26 1.88 12.74 -18.74
C VAL A 26 0.36 12.74 -18.54
N VAL A 27 -0.11 12.87 -17.29
CA VAL A 27 -1.55 12.98 -16.99
C VAL A 27 -2.17 14.18 -17.71
N GLU A 28 -1.54 15.35 -17.63
CA GLU A 28 -2.02 16.57 -18.29
C GLU A 28 -2.02 16.43 -19.83
N LYS A 29 -0.94 15.90 -20.40
CA LYS A 29 -0.74 15.77 -21.85
C LYS A 29 -1.69 14.76 -22.49
N TYR A 30 -1.83 13.59 -21.88
CA TYR A 30 -2.60 12.48 -22.44
C TYR A 30 -4.01 12.37 -21.85
N LYS A 31 -4.38 13.27 -20.94
CA LYS A 31 -5.69 13.31 -20.27
C LYS A 31 -6.04 11.97 -19.63
N VAL A 32 -5.09 11.43 -18.86
CA VAL A 32 -5.26 10.16 -18.16
C VAL A 32 -6.43 10.27 -17.19
N ASN A 33 -7.34 9.30 -17.24
CA ASN A 33 -8.58 9.26 -16.44
C ASN A 33 -8.55 8.21 -15.33
N TYR A 34 -7.70 7.20 -15.46
CA TYR A 34 -7.53 6.12 -14.51
C TYR A 34 -6.05 5.80 -14.31
N MET A 35 -5.64 5.60 -13.05
CA MET A 35 -4.30 5.11 -12.75
C MET A 35 -4.32 4.05 -11.64
N PRO A 36 -3.68 2.88 -11.85
CA PRO A 36 -3.32 2.01 -10.75
C PRO A 36 -2.14 2.62 -9.98
N VAL A 37 -2.26 2.69 -8.67
CA VAL A 37 -1.29 3.35 -7.79
C VAL A 37 -1.07 2.53 -6.51
N SER A 38 0.08 2.75 -5.87
CA SER A 38 0.37 2.24 -4.53
C SER A 38 0.13 3.33 -3.48
N PRO A 39 -0.04 2.99 -2.19
CA PRO A 39 -0.27 3.98 -1.13
C PRO A 39 0.79 5.11 -1.07
N PRO A 40 2.10 4.86 -1.29
CA PRO A 40 3.11 5.93 -1.34
C PRO A 40 2.81 7.03 -2.36
N LEU A 41 2.19 6.68 -3.49
CA LEU A 41 1.84 7.68 -4.51
C LEU A 41 0.68 8.56 -4.06
N ILE A 42 -0.32 8.00 -3.35
CA ILE A 42 -1.39 8.80 -2.73
C ILE A 42 -0.80 9.78 -1.72
N VAL A 43 0.14 9.33 -0.88
CA VAL A 43 0.86 10.20 0.06
C VAL A 43 1.59 11.34 -0.68
N ALA A 44 2.27 11.03 -1.80
CA ALA A 44 2.93 12.04 -2.62
C ALA A 44 1.95 13.06 -3.21
N PHE A 45 0.78 12.63 -3.69
CA PHE A 45 -0.29 13.52 -4.15
C PHE A 45 -0.78 14.47 -3.05
N VAL A 46 -0.96 13.96 -1.82
CA VAL A 46 -1.38 14.78 -0.68
C VAL A 46 -0.31 15.80 -0.32
N LYS A 47 0.94 15.35 -0.15
CA LYS A 47 2.04 16.20 0.38
C LYS A 47 2.62 17.18 -0.64
N SER A 48 2.58 16.88 -1.94
CA SER A 48 3.27 17.69 -2.94
C SER A 48 2.45 18.87 -3.45
N GLU A 49 3.08 20.05 -3.50
CA GLU A 49 2.52 21.25 -4.11
C GLU A 49 2.66 21.27 -5.64
N LEU A 50 3.48 20.37 -6.21
CA LEU A 50 3.64 20.27 -7.67
C LEU A 50 2.33 19.94 -8.38
N THR A 51 1.40 19.28 -7.70
CA THR A 51 0.08 18.95 -8.24
C THR A 51 -0.74 20.18 -8.62
N LYS A 52 -0.45 21.37 -8.06
CA LYS A 52 -1.14 22.62 -8.40
C LYS A 52 -0.65 23.23 -9.72
N LYS A 53 0.50 22.79 -10.23
CA LYS A 53 1.12 23.32 -11.47
C LYS A 53 0.61 22.66 -12.75
N TYR A 54 -0.11 21.53 -12.62
CA TYR A 54 -0.54 20.71 -13.74
C TYR A 54 -2.07 20.56 -13.74
N ASP A 55 -2.68 20.52 -14.92
CA ASP A 55 -4.10 20.23 -15.07
C ASP A 55 -4.37 18.72 -14.92
N LEU A 56 -4.93 18.35 -13.76
CA LEU A 56 -5.32 16.98 -13.41
C LEU A 56 -6.84 16.76 -13.50
N SER A 57 -7.58 17.65 -14.15
CA SER A 57 -9.04 17.57 -14.24
C SER A 57 -9.56 16.34 -15.00
N SER A 58 -8.71 15.69 -15.81
CA SER A 58 -9.06 14.45 -16.51
C SER A 58 -9.10 13.24 -15.60
N LEU A 59 -8.41 13.27 -14.46
CA LEU A 59 -8.30 12.14 -13.55
C LEU A 59 -9.63 11.92 -12.84
N LEU A 60 -10.18 10.71 -12.95
CA LEU A 60 -11.48 10.35 -12.37
C LEU A 60 -11.34 9.29 -11.28
N LEU A 61 -10.41 8.34 -11.45
CA LEU A 61 -10.31 7.18 -10.59
C LEU A 61 -8.86 6.77 -10.33
N LEU A 62 -8.52 6.50 -9.07
CA LEU A 62 -7.29 5.86 -8.65
C LEU A 62 -7.58 4.49 -8.05
N GLY A 63 -7.03 3.44 -8.65
CA GLY A 63 -7.06 2.09 -8.09
C GLY A 63 -5.85 1.89 -7.17
N CYS A 64 -6.07 1.88 -5.85
CA CYS A 64 -5.02 1.69 -4.85
C CYS A 64 -5.01 0.25 -4.32
N GLY A 65 -3.85 -0.38 -4.24
CA GLY A 65 -3.74 -1.73 -3.67
C GLY A 65 -2.29 -2.17 -3.44
N GLY A 66 -2.13 -3.42 -3.00
CA GLY A 66 -0.83 -4.05 -2.75
C GLY A 66 -0.19 -3.69 -1.40
N ALA A 67 -0.70 -2.68 -0.70
CA ALA A 67 -0.33 -2.35 0.68
C ALA A 67 -1.48 -1.60 1.38
N PRO A 68 -1.52 -1.57 2.72
CA PRO A 68 -2.53 -0.82 3.47
C PRO A 68 -2.50 0.68 3.15
N LEU A 69 -3.67 1.28 2.92
CA LEU A 69 -3.83 2.73 2.80
C LEU A 69 -4.52 3.27 4.05
N GLY A 70 -3.84 4.15 4.77
CA GLY A 70 -4.39 4.78 5.97
C GLY A 70 -5.60 5.67 5.65
N LYS A 71 -6.65 5.58 6.49
CA LYS A 71 -7.89 6.34 6.31
C LYS A 71 -7.64 7.85 6.22
N GLU A 72 -6.79 8.39 7.07
CA GLU A 72 -6.49 9.81 7.11
C GLU A 72 -5.82 10.32 5.81
N VAL A 73 -4.93 9.51 5.22
CA VAL A 73 -4.29 9.84 3.93
C VAL A 73 -5.35 9.86 2.83
N ALA A 74 -6.28 8.91 2.82
CA ALA A 74 -7.37 8.86 1.86
C ALA A 74 -8.34 10.06 2.01
N ASP A 75 -8.67 10.44 3.25
CA ASP A 75 -9.51 11.61 3.54
C ASP A 75 -8.84 12.90 3.05
N ARG A 76 -7.56 13.13 3.40
CA ARG A 76 -6.79 14.30 2.93
C ARG A 76 -6.65 14.34 1.41
N PHE A 77 -6.53 13.18 0.75
CA PHE A 77 -6.54 13.12 -0.71
C PHE A 77 -7.88 13.57 -1.28
N LYS A 78 -8.99 13.07 -0.71
CA LYS A 78 -10.34 13.42 -1.16
C LYS A 78 -10.69 14.90 -0.94
N GLU A 79 -10.17 15.51 0.13
CA GLU A 79 -10.26 16.96 0.34
C GLU A 79 -9.54 17.75 -0.75
N LYS A 80 -8.35 17.28 -1.16
CA LYS A 80 -7.52 17.96 -2.17
C LYS A 80 -8.01 17.73 -3.60
N PHE A 81 -8.56 16.56 -3.89
CA PHE A 81 -9.02 16.13 -5.22
C PHE A 81 -10.44 15.54 -5.14
N PRO A 82 -11.47 16.35 -4.86
CA PRO A 82 -12.84 15.86 -4.65
C PRO A 82 -13.47 15.22 -5.89
N GLN A 83 -12.94 15.49 -7.08
CA GLN A 83 -13.38 14.89 -8.33
C GLN A 83 -12.80 13.49 -8.61
N VAL A 84 -11.80 13.07 -7.83
CA VAL A 84 -11.09 11.80 -8.03
C VAL A 84 -11.54 10.79 -6.98
N GLU A 85 -12.07 9.67 -7.42
CA GLU A 85 -12.44 8.56 -6.54
C GLU A 85 -11.22 7.66 -6.28
N ILE A 86 -11.03 7.24 -5.03
CA ILE A 86 -10.08 6.18 -4.69
C ILE A 86 -10.87 4.88 -4.51
N VAL A 87 -10.55 3.88 -5.32
CA VAL A 87 -11.02 2.50 -5.13
C VAL A 87 -9.89 1.68 -4.57
N GLN A 88 -10.13 1.06 -3.42
CA GLN A 88 -9.17 0.16 -2.79
C GLN A 88 -9.40 -1.27 -3.26
N GLY A 89 -8.32 -1.94 -3.66
CA GLY A 89 -8.30 -3.35 -4.04
C GLY A 89 -7.40 -4.15 -3.12
N TYR A 90 -7.95 -5.20 -2.53
CA TYR A 90 -7.20 -6.24 -1.83
C TYR A 90 -6.99 -7.44 -2.76
N GLY A 91 -5.87 -8.15 -2.61
CA GLY A 91 -5.48 -9.18 -3.55
C GLY A 91 -4.15 -9.86 -3.22
N LEU A 92 -4.02 -11.11 -3.64
CA LEU A 92 -2.77 -11.87 -3.62
C LEU A 92 -2.39 -12.31 -5.05
N THR A 93 -1.13 -12.68 -5.25
CA THR A 93 -0.69 -13.20 -6.56
C THR A 93 -1.40 -14.54 -6.85
N GLU A 94 -1.57 -15.33 -5.80
CA GLU A 94 -2.28 -16.61 -5.76
C GLU A 94 -3.77 -16.46 -6.14
N THR A 95 -4.35 -15.25 -6.03
CA THR A 95 -5.72 -14.95 -6.47
C THR A 95 -5.78 -14.31 -7.86
N GLY A 96 -4.68 -14.29 -8.62
CA GLY A 96 -4.62 -13.63 -9.94
C GLY A 96 -4.63 -12.09 -9.86
N GLY A 97 -4.24 -11.51 -8.71
CA GLY A 97 -4.30 -10.07 -8.46
C GLY A 97 -5.46 -9.72 -7.52
N GLY A 98 -6.50 -9.03 -8.01
CA GLY A 98 -7.61 -8.57 -7.16
C GLY A 98 -8.51 -9.69 -6.64
N ALA A 99 -8.75 -9.71 -5.33
CA ALA A 99 -9.42 -10.80 -4.61
C ALA A 99 -10.92 -10.99 -4.91
N THR A 100 -11.53 -10.22 -5.81
CA THR A 100 -12.95 -10.43 -6.20
C THR A 100 -13.14 -11.37 -7.40
N ARG A 101 -12.08 -12.06 -7.85
CA ARG A 101 -12.17 -13.19 -8.78
C ARG A 101 -11.23 -14.32 -8.33
N MET A 102 -11.72 -15.22 -7.47
CA MET A 102 -11.01 -16.48 -7.23
C MET A 102 -11.11 -17.34 -8.48
N THR A 103 -9.97 -17.61 -9.10
CA THR A 103 -9.75 -18.78 -9.97
C THR A 103 -8.76 -19.66 -9.22
N ASP A 104 -9.07 -20.94 -9.04
CA ASP A 104 -8.16 -21.89 -8.38
C ASP A 104 -6.77 -21.80 -9.03
N PRO A 105 -5.73 -21.32 -8.31
CA PRO A 105 -4.38 -21.36 -8.85
C PRO A 105 -3.97 -22.83 -9.01
N GLU A 106 -3.30 -23.19 -10.12
CA GLU A 106 -2.75 -24.54 -10.34
C GLU A 106 -1.66 -24.95 -9.32
N GLY A 107 -1.40 -24.10 -8.31
CA GLY A 107 -0.39 -24.26 -7.28
C GLY A 107 0.93 -23.59 -7.62
N TYR A 108 1.88 -23.65 -6.69
CA TYR A 108 3.25 -23.20 -6.94
C TYR A 108 4.00 -24.23 -7.79
N VAL A 109 4.69 -23.77 -8.82
CA VAL A 109 5.43 -24.63 -9.75
C VAL A 109 6.54 -25.37 -9.01
N GLY A 110 6.45 -26.70 -8.99
CA GLY A 110 7.46 -27.56 -8.38
C GLY A 110 7.46 -27.59 -6.85
N ASP A 111 6.46 -26.99 -6.19
CA ASP A 111 6.36 -26.94 -4.74
C ASP A 111 4.96 -27.35 -4.25
N GLU A 112 4.74 -28.67 -4.22
CA GLU A 112 3.51 -29.28 -3.74
C GLU A 112 3.26 -28.98 -2.25
N LYS A 113 4.34 -28.82 -1.47
CA LYS A 113 4.25 -28.54 -0.04
C LYS A 113 3.70 -27.12 0.19
N ALA A 114 4.29 -26.11 -0.46
CA ALA A 114 3.79 -24.74 -0.36
C ALA A 114 2.35 -24.64 -0.86
N THR A 115 2.01 -25.38 -1.93
CA THR A 115 0.63 -25.43 -2.46
C THR A 115 -0.35 -25.98 -1.42
N ALA A 116 0.00 -27.10 -0.77
CA ALA A 116 -0.82 -27.72 0.26
C ALA A 116 -0.91 -26.88 1.56
N GLU A 117 0.10 -26.07 1.88
CA GLU A 117 0.07 -25.18 3.04
C GLU A 117 -0.85 -23.96 2.80
N THR A 118 -0.90 -23.47 1.56
CA THR A 118 -1.69 -22.31 1.12
C THR A 118 -3.20 -22.56 1.13
N LEU A 119 -3.64 -23.79 0.86
CA LEU A 119 -5.05 -24.18 0.93
C LEU A 119 -5.36 -24.93 2.24
N ASP A 120 -6.59 -24.84 2.73
CA ASP A 120 -7.07 -25.74 3.77
C ASP A 120 -7.66 -27.04 3.19
N SER A 121 -8.14 -27.93 4.07
CA SER A 121 -8.71 -29.23 3.66
C SER A 121 -10.00 -29.11 2.85
N GLU A 122 -10.64 -27.94 2.85
CA GLU A 122 -11.87 -27.65 2.11
C GLU A 122 -11.60 -26.86 0.82
N GLY A 123 -10.33 -26.52 0.54
CA GLY A 123 -9.91 -25.76 -0.64
C GLY A 123 -9.96 -24.24 -0.45
N TRP A 124 -10.14 -23.74 0.77
CA TRP A 124 -10.07 -22.30 1.02
C TRP A 124 -8.62 -21.80 1.06
N LEU A 125 -8.40 -20.65 0.43
CA LEU A 125 -7.11 -19.96 0.48
C LEU A 125 -6.87 -19.33 1.85
N LYS A 126 -5.78 -19.72 2.50
CA LYS A 126 -5.27 -19.05 3.70
C LYS A 126 -4.46 -17.83 3.30
N THR A 127 -5.09 -16.65 3.34
CA THR A 127 -4.45 -15.37 2.98
C THR A 127 -3.23 -15.03 3.84
N GLY A 128 -3.24 -15.48 5.11
CA GLY A 128 -2.25 -15.08 6.10
C GLY A 128 -2.45 -13.67 6.63
N ASP A 129 -3.60 -13.06 6.37
CA ASP A 129 -3.95 -11.71 6.77
C ASP A 129 -5.05 -11.72 7.85
N LEU A 130 -4.93 -10.83 8.83
CA LEU A 130 -5.97 -10.55 9.80
C LEU A 130 -6.96 -9.56 9.17
N CYS A 131 -8.22 -9.95 9.10
CA CYS A 131 -9.28 -9.11 8.57
C CYS A 131 -10.58 -9.30 9.34
N TYR A 132 -11.48 -8.33 9.22
CA TYR A 132 -12.84 -8.44 9.72
C TYR A 132 -13.83 -7.81 8.75
N PHE A 133 -15.09 -8.21 8.84
CA PHE A 133 -16.20 -7.56 8.15
C PHE A 133 -16.97 -6.68 9.15
N ASP A 134 -17.37 -5.49 8.72
CA ASP A 134 -18.33 -4.70 9.48
C ASP A 134 -19.77 -5.20 9.27
N PHE A 135 -20.73 -4.57 9.96
CA PHE A 135 -22.15 -4.93 9.88
C PHE A 135 -22.78 -4.63 8.50
N GLN A 136 -22.11 -3.85 7.66
CA GLN A 136 -22.56 -3.53 6.30
C GLN A 136 -21.93 -4.46 5.25
N GLY A 137 -21.05 -5.38 5.68
CA GLY A 137 -20.37 -6.32 4.81
C GLY A 137 -19.10 -5.76 4.15
N PHE A 138 -18.57 -4.62 4.60
CA PHE A 138 -17.27 -4.14 4.13
C PHE A 138 -16.14 -4.90 4.80
N LEU A 139 -15.18 -5.34 3.98
CA LEU A 139 -13.96 -6.03 4.42
C LEU A 139 -12.89 -5.01 4.83
N TYR A 140 -12.34 -5.17 6.03
CA TYR A 140 -11.20 -4.40 6.54
C TYR A 140 -10.01 -5.34 6.74
N ILE A 141 -8.91 -5.03 6.06
CA ILE A 141 -7.62 -5.72 6.24
C ILE A 141 -6.85 -4.96 7.32
N VAL A 142 -6.48 -5.66 8.38
CA VAL A 142 -5.77 -5.08 9.53
C VAL A 142 -4.27 -5.16 9.30
N ASP A 143 -3.73 -6.38 9.20
CA ASP A 143 -2.29 -6.62 9.04
C ASP A 143 -2.01 -8.09 8.66
N ARG A 144 -0.75 -8.42 8.41
CA ARG A 144 -0.27 -9.78 8.20
C ARG A 144 -0.20 -10.52 9.54
N LEU A 145 -0.78 -11.72 9.63
CA LEU A 145 -0.75 -12.53 10.85
C LEU A 145 0.67 -12.80 11.37
N LYS A 146 1.63 -12.93 10.46
CA LYS A 146 3.04 -13.15 10.79
C LYS A 146 3.79 -11.88 11.23
N GLU A 147 3.23 -10.70 10.99
CA GLU A 147 3.84 -9.39 11.28
C GLU A 147 3.31 -8.78 12.59
N LEU A 148 2.27 -9.38 13.18
CA LEU A 148 1.75 -8.97 14.48
C LEU A 148 2.82 -9.08 15.58
N ILE A 149 3.10 -7.94 16.22
CA ILE A 149 4.07 -7.84 17.31
C ILE A 149 3.44 -8.39 18.60
N LYS A 150 4.13 -9.34 19.23
CA LYS A 150 3.70 -9.90 20.52
C LYS A 150 4.21 -9.02 21.66
N TYR A 151 3.32 -8.30 22.34
CA TYR A 151 3.66 -7.44 23.48
C TYR A 151 2.79 -7.78 24.69
N LYS A 152 3.37 -8.31 25.77
CA LYS A 152 2.67 -8.63 27.04
C LYS A 152 1.34 -9.39 26.87
N GLY A 153 1.29 -10.33 25.92
CA GLY A 153 0.09 -11.13 25.61
C GLY A 153 -0.88 -10.49 24.61
N TYR A 154 -0.63 -9.25 24.19
CA TYR A 154 -1.34 -8.59 23.10
C TYR A 154 -0.64 -8.84 21.76
N GLN A 155 -1.42 -8.87 20.68
CA GLN A 155 -0.93 -8.87 19.31
C GLN A 155 -1.17 -7.48 18.75
N VAL A 156 -0.09 -6.75 18.50
CA VAL A 156 -0.10 -5.34 18.08
C VAL A 156 0.22 -5.29 16.58
N PRO A 157 -0.68 -4.77 15.74
CA PRO A 157 -0.41 -4.52 14.32
C PRO A 157 0.60 -3.36 14.15
N PRO A 158 1.78 -3.58 13.52
CA PRO A 158 2.68 -2.49 13.15
C PRO A 158 1.99 -1.41 12.30
N VAL A 159 1.12 -1.80 11.36
CA VAL A 159 0.49 -0.89 10.40
C VAL A 159 -0.34 0.20 11.09
N GLU A 160 -1.02 -0.12 12.19
CA GLU A 160 -1.79 0.88 12.95
C GLU A 160 -0.88 1.97 13.54
N LEU A 161 0.30 1.58 14.04
CA LEU A 161 1.29 2.50 14.60
C LEU A 161 1.95 3.33 13.48
N GLU A 162 2.26 2.72 12.35
CA GLU A 162 2.83 3.39 11.18
C GLU A 162 1.87 4.44 10.62
N GLN A 163 0.59 4.11 10.49
CA GLN A 163 -0.44 5.05 10.04
C GLN A 163 -0.59 6.22 11.01
N LEU A 164 -0.56 5.96 12.32
CA LEU A 164 -0.59 7.01 13.34
C LEU A 164 0.64 7.92 13.22
N LEU A 165 1.84 7.36 13.00
CA LEU A 165 3.06 8.16 12.80
C LEU A 165 2.97 9.00 11.53
N GLN A 166 2.46 8.44 10.44
CA GLN A 166 2.29 9.14 9.16
C GLN A 166 1.23 10.25 9.21
N SER A 167 0.36 10.29 10.22
CA SER A 167 -0.53 11.44 10.47
C SER A 167 0.26 12.74 10.70
N ASN A 168 1.47 12.63 11.25
CA ASN A 168 2.36 13.75 11.51
C ASN A 168 2.96 14.28 10.19
N PRO A 169 2.76 15.57 9.85
CA PRO A 169 3.27 16.16 8.61
C PRO A 169 4.81 16.15 8.48
N GLU A 170 5.55 16.04 9.59
CA GLU A 170 7.02 15.98 9.58
C GLU A 170 7.57 14.59 9.23
N ILE A 171 6.73 13.55 9.26
CA ILE A 171 7.13 12.18 8.96
C ILE A 171 6.82 11.91 7.48
N ALA A 172 7.86 11.65 6.69
CA ALA A 172 7.71 11.26 5.29
C ALA A 172 7.19 9.84 5.18
N ASP A 173 7.82 8.94 5.94
CA ASP A 173 7.56 7.51 5.98
C ASP A 173 7.92 6.94 7.36
N ALA A 174 7.31 5.81 7.73
CA ALA A 174 7.50 5.15 9.02
C ALA A 174 7.44 3.64 8.85
N ALA A 175 8.35 2.94 9.53
CA ALA A 175 8.33 1.49 9.67
C ALA A 175 8.46 1.12 11.15
N VAL A 176 7.60 0.23 11.63
CA VAL A 176 7.58 -0.21 13.03
C VAL A 176 8.06 -1.65 13.11
N ILE A 177 9.10 -1.89 13.91
CA ILE A 177 9.70 -3.22 14.07
C ILE A 177 9.85 -3.61 15.55
N PRO A 178 9.76 -4.90 15.88
CA PRO A 178 10.06 -5.38 17.23
C PRO A 178 11.58 -5.33 17.49
N GLU A 179 12.00 -4.93 18.69
CA GLU A 179 13.39 -5.05 19.14
C GLU A 179 13.50 -6.08 20.28
N GLU A 180 14.48 -6.98 20.21
CA GLU A 180 14.66 -8.09 21.18
C GLU A 180 15.57 -7.75 22.39
N LEU A 181 16.15 -6.55 22.47
CA LEU A 181 17.33 -6.32 23.32
C LEU A 181 17.07 -6.17 24.83
N THR A 182 15.88 -5.76 25.31
CA THR A 182 15.66 -5.50 26.76
C THR A 182 14.24 -5.82 27.28
N GLY A 183 13.52 -6.71 26.62
CA GLY A 183 12.08 -6.95 26.85
C GLY A 183 11.26 -6.38 25.69
N PRO A 184 9.92 -6.52 25.68
CA PRO A 184 9.12 -6.07 24.55
C PRO A 184 9.07 -4.54 24.60
N VAL A 185 9.97 -3.87 23.89
CA VAL A 185 9.97 -2.42 23.67
C VAL A 185 9.82 -2.19 22.18
N PHE A 186 8.99 -1.23 21.81
CA PHE A 186 8.79 -0.86 20.42
C PHE A 186 9.89 0.09 19.97
N HIS A 187 10.52 -0.19 18.84
CA HIS A 187 11.37 0.77 18.14
C HIS A 187 10.76 1.08 16.78
N CYS A 188 10.67 2.37 16.46
CA CYS A 188 10.16 2.85 15.19
C CYS A 188 11.33 3.44 14.40
N ARG A 189 11.50 3.02 13.15
CA ARG A 189 12.40 3.70 12.23
C ARG A 189 11.58 4.73 11.46
N LEU A 190 11.95 5.99 11.60
CA LEU A 190 11.25 7.11 10.97
C LEU A 190 12.12 7.70 9.86
N VAL A 191 11.50 8.05 8.74
CA VAL A 191 12.09 8.89 7.71
C VAL A 191 11.39 10.24 7.76
N LEU A 192 12.15 11.31 8.02
CA LEU A 192 11.61 12.65 8.15
C LEU A 192 11.48 13.35 6.78
N SER A 193 10.50 14.24 6.64
CA SER A 193 10.31 15.01 5.40
C SER A 193 11.55 15.87 5.09
N GLY A 194 12.09 15.70 3.88
CA GLY A 194 13.29 16.41 3.41
C GLY A 194 14.63 15.74 3.74
N SER A 195 14.65 14.64 4.49
CA SER A 195 15.87 13.86 4.71
C SER A 195 16.17 12.96 3.48
N ARG A 196 17.40 13.03 2.94
CA ARG A 196 17.86 12.07 1.92
C ARG A 196 17.98 10.69 2.56
N TYR A 197 17.71 9.63 1.78
CA TYR A 197 18.13 8.28 2.13
C TYR A 197 19.59 8.35 2.58
N PRO A 198 19.96 7.85 3.76
CA PRO A 198 21.36 7.58 4.03
C PRO A 198 21.80 6.56 2.98
N ASP A 199 22.88 6.86 2.25
CA ASP A 199 23.57 5.87 1.43
C ASP A 199 23.79 4.59 2.28
N GLU A 200 23.78 3.41 1.65
CA GLU A 200 23.82 2.06 2.25
C GLU A 200 24.96 1.80 3.27
N GLU A 201 25.81 2.78 3.58
CA GLU A 201 26.89 2.72 4.58
C GLU A 201 26.63 3.48 5.88
N ALA A 202 25.42 3.98 6.14
CA ALA A 202 25.10 4.61 7.43
C ALA A 202 24.87 3.55 8.53
N GLY A 203 25.98 3.10 9.12
CA GLY A 203 26.00 2.41 10.41
C GLY A 203 25.13 3.13 11.44
N GLN A 204 24.58 2.33 12.37
CA GLN A 204 23.80 2.73 13.53
C GLN A 204 24.03 4.19 13.93
N ILE A 205 23.04 5.04 13.69
CA ILE A 205 23.01 6.38 14.27
C ILE A 205 22.93 6.17 15.79
N PRO A 206 23.95 6.57 16.59
CA PRO A 206 23.88 6.45 18.03
C PRO A 206 22.91 7.52 18.55
N TRP A 207 21.89 7.08 19.29
CA TRP A 207 20.98 7.98 19.98
C TRP A 207 21.68 8.61 21.21
N PRO A 208 21.48 9.91 21.48
CA PRO A 208 21.90 10.50 22.75
C PRO A 208 21.05 9.93 23.89
N MET A 209 21.72 9.57 24.98
CA MET A 209 21.11 9.13 26.26
C MET A 209 20.20 10.20 26.88
#